data_AF-A0A1R1XU04-F1
#
_entry.id   AF-A0A1R1XU04-F1
#
_cell.length_a   1.000
_cell.length_b   1.000
_cell.length_c   1.000
_cell.angle_alpha   90.00
_cell.angle_beta   90.00
_cell.angle_gamma   90.00
#
_symmetry.space_group_name_H-M   'P 1'
#
loop_
_entity.id
_entity.type
_entity.pdbx_description
1 polymer ?
#
loop_
_entity_poly.entity_id
_entity_poly.type
_entity_poly.pdbx_seq_one_letter_code
_entity_poly.pdbx_strand_id
1 'polypeptide(L)'
;MAETNNMKIAYWNCQGLSERKWDKVLSVFDNIELDILFLAETWFIDDDVHHSHPYYLISTRRIDPKTKFGHESAGMVCLVSPNIRRSITSVSISAYTINIKINEHDITAVYFPPSMKIDEILRIKKDFEFQF
;
A
#
# COMPACT_ATOMS: atom_id res chain seq x y z
N MET A 1 2.59 -22.17 26.64
CA MET A 1 1.60 -21.22 26.08
C MET A 1 2.17 -20.77 24.75
N ALA A 2 1.48 -20.98 23.63
CA ALA A 2 1.96 -20.47 22.35
C ALA A 2 1.92 -18.93 22.42
N GLU A 3 3.02 -18.26 22.12
CA GLU A 3 3.00 -16.81 21.92
C GLU A 3 2.01 -16.51 20.79
N THR A 4 0.99 -15.71 21.08
CA THR A 4 0.19 -15.08 20.05
C THR A 4 1.09 -14.11 19.31
N ASN A 5 1.61 -14.53 18.17
CA ASN A 5 2.43 -13.67 17.33
C ASN A 5 1.51 -12.65 16.66
N ASN A 6 1.41 -11.45 17.26
CA ASN A 6 0.56 -10.39 16.76
C ASN A 6 1.17 -9.82 15.47
N MET A 7 0.37 -9.72 14.42
CA MET A 7 0.81 -9.09 13.17
C MET A 7 0.94 -7.58 13.34
N LYS A 8 2.11 -7.03 13.00
CA LYS A 8 2.40 -5.58 13.07
C LYS A 8 2.18 -4.93 11.71
N ILE A 9 1.09 -4.19 11.57
CA ILE A 9 0.70 -3.48 10.35
C ILE A 9 0.82 -1.99 10.58
N ALA A 10 1.47 -1.28 9.64
CA ALA A 10 1.54 0.18 9.65
C ALA A 10 1.05 0.79 8.35
N TYR A 11 0.66 2.06 8.41
CA TYR A 11 0.22 2.86 7.29
C TYR A 11 0.84 4.25 7.36
N TRP A 12 1.45 4.72 6.27
CA TRP A 12 2.05 6.05 6.21
C TRP A 12 1.73 6.78 4.91
N ASN A 13 1.03 7.90 5.01
CA ASN A 13 0.94 8.87 3.92
C ASN A 13 2.26 9.65 3.81
N CYS A 14 3.00 9.40 2.73
CA CYS A 14 4.37 9.85 2.55
C CYS A 14 4.48 11.22 1.88
N GLN A 15 3.46 11.72 1.17
CA GLN A 15 3.53 12.96 0.38
C GLN A 15 4.75 13.00 -0.55
N GLY A 16 4.81 12.06 -1.47
CA GLY A 16 5.93 11.75 -2.35
C GLY A 16 6.96 10.86 -1.67
N LEU A 17 7.18 9.65 -2.21
CA LEU A 17 8.15 8.69 -1.69
C LEU A 17 9.50 8.88 -2.37
N SER A 18 10.26 9.88 -1.95
CA SER A 18 11.63 10.09 -2.43
C SER A 18 12.61 9.07 -1.84
N GLU A 19 13.76 8.88 -2.47
CA GLU A 19 14.87 8.04 -1.99
C GLU A 19 15.16 8.22 -0.48
N ARG A 20 15.31 9.47 -0.01
CA ARG A 20 15.53 9.75 1.43
C ARG A 20 14.41 9.22 2.34
N LYS A 21 13.15 9.29 1.89
CA LYS A 21 12.02 8.75 2.66
C LYS A 21 11.99 7.23 2.56
N TRP A 22 12.35 6.67 1.42
CA TRP A 22 12.49 5.24 1.22
C TRP A 22 13.51 4.62 2.19
N ASP A 23 14.70 5.20 2.33
CA ASP A 23 15.70 4.71 3.30
C ASP A 23 15.15 4.73 4.73
N LYS A 24 14.40 5.78 5.08
CA LYS A 24 13.74 5.88 6.39
C LYS A 24 12.63 4.85 6.55
N VAL A 25 11.85 4.58 5.49
CA VAL A 25 10.85 3.51 5.48
C VAL A 25 11.51 2.18 5.80
N LEU A 26 12.57 1.82 5.07
CA LEU A 26 13.27 0.54 5.25
C LEU A 26 13.85 0.44 6.66
N SER A 27 14.50 1.50 7.14
CA SER A 27 15.02 1.57 8.50
C SER A 27 13.94 1.36 9.56
N VAL A 28 12.76 1.99 9.41
CA VAL A 28 11.65 1.81 10.34
C VAL A 28 11.09 0.39 10.24
N PHE A 29 10.90 -0.12 9.02
CA PHE A 29 10.35 -1.45 8.76
C PHE A 29 11.16 -2.54 9.46
N ASP A 30 12.49 -2.45 9.38
CA ASP A 30 13.39 -3.39 10.05
C ASP A 30 13.42 -3.16 11.58
N ASN A 31 13.58 -1.91 12.04
CA ASN A 31 13.82 -1.63 13.46
C ASN A 31 12.62 -1.91 14.38
N ILE A 32 11.39 -1.76 13.89
CA ILE A 32 10.19 -2.09 14.67
C ILE A 32 9.61 -3.47 14.30
N GLU A 33 10.31 -4.18 13.40
CA GLU A 33 9.97 -5.49 12.88
C GLU A 33 8.54 -5.52 12.32
N LEU A 34 8.22 -4.62 11.37
CA LEU A 34 6.91 -4.61 10.73
C LEU A 34 6.71 -5.86 9.88
N ASP A 35 5.48 -6.35 9.89
CA ASP A 35 5.05 -7.41 8.99
C ASP A 35 4.55 -6.85 7.67
N ILE A 36 3.79 -5.76 7.74
CA ILE A 36 3.16 -5.12 6.58
C ILE A 36 3.23 -3.60 6.78
N LEU A 37 3.62 -2.89 5.73
CA LEU A 37 3.60 -1.43 5.67
C LEU A 37 2.94 -0.97 4.38
N PHE A 38 1.89 -0.18 4.51
CA PHE A 38 1.27 0.52 3.41
C PHE A 38 1.78 1.95 3.35
N LEU A 39 2.32 2.36 2.21
CA LEU A 39 2.73 3.73 1.93
C LEU A 39 1.71 4.33 0.97
N ALA A 40 1.20 5.52 1.28
CA ALA A 40 0.27 6.25 0.43
C ALA A 40 0.84 7.60 0.00
N GLU A 41 0.24 8.21 -1.02
CA GLU A 41 0.81 9.38 -1.70
C GLU A 41 2.26 9.17 -2.12
N THR A 42 2.58 8.00 -2.68
CA THR A 42 3.95 7.77 -3.18
C THR A 42 4.25 8.64 -4.39
N TRP A 43 3.20 9.09 -5.09
CA TRP A 43 3.24 9.80 -6.38
C TRP A 43 4.04 9.04 -7.45
N PHE A 44 4.24 7.74 -7.21
CA PHE A 44 5.05 6.85 -8.04
C PHE A 44 6.46 7.40 -8.35
N ILE A 45 7.01 8.18 -7.42
CA ILE A 45 8.40 8.62 -7.44
C ILE A 45 9.27 7.38 -7.31
N ASP A 46 10.29 7.26 -8.17
CA ASP A 46 11.29 6.19 -8.17
C ASP A 46 10.70 4.76 -8.10
N ASP A 47 9.52 4.56 -8.68
CA ASP A 47 8.73 3.31 -8.57
C ASP A 47 9.51 2.07 -9.01
N ASP A 48 10.34 2.19 -10.05
CA ASP A 48 11.20 1.10 -10.54
C ASP A 48 12.24 0.67 -9.48
N VAL A 49 12.79 1.62 -8.72
CA VAL A 49 13.75 1.34 -7.66
C VAL A 49 13.05 0.61 -6.52
N HIS A 50 11.89 1.12 -6.09
CA HIS A 50 11.10 0.52 -5.02
C HIS A 50 10.66 -0.91 -5.37
N HIS A 51 10.23 -1.13 -6.62
CA HIS A 51 9.78 -2.44 -7.11
C HIS A 51 10.86 -3.52 -6.99
N SER A 52 12.13 -3.14 -7.16
CA SER A 52 13.26 -4.07 -7.10
C SER A 52 13.58 -4.57 -5.69
N HIS A 53 13.01 -3.96 -4.64
CA HIS A 53 13.36 -4.28 -3.26
C HIS A 53 12.73 -5.59 -2.78
N PRO A 54 13.44 -6.45 -2.00
CA PRO A 54 12.90 -7.73 -1.52
C PRO A 54 11.61 -7.63 -0.70
N TYR A 55 11.39 -6.51 -0.01
CA TYR A 55 10.15 -6.28 0.77
C TYR A 55 8.98 -5.83 -0.09
N TYR A 56 9.21 -5.38 -1.32
CA TYR A 56 8.14 -4.91 -2.19
C TYR A 56 7.20 -6.07 -2.53
N LEU A 57 5.91 -5.86 -2.24
CA LEU A 57 4.85 -6.77 -2.64
C LEU A 57 4.15 -6.26 -3.90
N ILE A 58 3.59 -5.05 -3.84
CA ILE A 58 2.78 -4.49 -4.93
C ILE A 58 2.59 -2.97 -4.79
N SER A 59 2.24 -2.30 -5.89
CA SER A 59 1.76 -0.90 -5.90
C SER A 59 0.41 -0.77 -6.61
N THR A 60 -0.31 0.32 -6.35
CA THR A 60 -1.56 0.63 -7.06
C THR A 60 -1.30 0.98 -8.52
N ARG A 61 -2.37 0.97 -9.34
CA ARG A 61 -2.26 1.43 -10.74
C ARG A 61 -2.15 2.95 -10.79
N ARG A 62 -1.30 3.46 -11.69
CA ARG A 62 -1.32 4.88 -12.06
C ARG A 62 -2.67 5.25 -12.65
N ILE A 63 -3.09 6.50 -12.43
CA ILE A 63 -4.30 7.05 -13.03
C ILE A 63 -3.90 7.78 -14.30
N ASP A 64 -4.44 7.33 -15.43
CA ASP A 64 -4.23 8.00 -16.71
C ASP A 64 -5.34 9.03 -17.01
N PRO A 65 -5.01 10.14 -17.69
CA PRO A 65 -3.68 10.53 -18.13
C PRO A 65 -2.82 11.05 -16.97
N LYS A 66 -1.50 10.80 -17.04
CA LYS A 66 -0.53 11.37 -16.10
C LYS A 66 -0.70 12.88 -15.96
N THR A 67 -0.58 13.38 -14.74
CA THR A 67 -0.63 14.82 -14.45
C THR A 67 0.50 15.52 -15.21
N LYS A 68 0.16 16.53 -16.03
CA LYS A 68 1.15 17.30 -16.80
C LYS A 68 1.99 18.24 -15.93
N PHE A 69 1.42 18.70 -14.81
CA PHE A 69 2.04 19.68 -13.91
C PHE A 69 1.74 19.32 -12.46
N GLY A 70 2.73 19.41 -11.58
CA GLY A 70 2.61 19.01 -10.18
C GLY A 70 2.78 17.50 -9.99
N HIS A 71 2.44 17.03 -8.80
CA HIS A 71 2.57 15.63 -8.45
C HIS A 71 1.38 14.80 -8.95
N GLU A 72 1.56 13.48 -9.05
CA GLU A 72 0.44 12.57 -9.29
C GLU A 72 -0.52 12.59 -8.10
N SER A 73 -1.80 12.35 -8.37
CA SER A 73 -2.86 12.38 -7.36
C SER A 73 -2.99 11.08 -6.58
N ALA A 74 -2.30 10.01 -6.99
CA ALA A 74 -2.41 8.68 -6.41
C ALA A 74 -1.03 8.06 -6.15
N GLY A 75 -1.05 6.79 -5.76
CA GLY A 75 0.14 5.98 -5.52
C GLY A 75 0.13 5.41 -4.12
N MET A 76 0.04 4.09 -4.06
CA MET A 76 0.32 3.33 -2.86
C MET A 76 1.31 2.23 -3.16
N VAL A 77 2.12 1.89 -2.16
CA VAL A 77 3.05 0.76 -2.17
C VAL A 77 2.79 -0.08 -0.92
N CYS A 78 2.82 -1.40 -1.05
CA CYS A 78 2.80 -2.32 0.07
C CYS A 78 4.15 -3.02 0.19
N LEU A 79 4.74 -2.95 1.38
CA LEU A 79 5.90 -3.72 1.79
C LEU A 79 5.47 -4.83 2.74
N VAL A 80 6.04 -6.01 2.58
CA VAL A 80 5.75 -7.18 3.41
C VAL A 80 7.04 -7.89 3.82
N SER A 81 7.11 -8.30 5.08
CA SER A 81 8.24 -9.06 5.61
C SER A 81 8.31 -10.44 4.96
N PRO A 82 9.51 -11.03 4.78
CA PRO A 82 9.64 -12.37 4.21
C PRO A 82 8.83 -13.45 4.96
N ASN A 83 8.63 -13.26 6.27
CA ASN A 83 7.88 -14.18 7.12
C ASN A 83 6.39 -14.24 6.75
N ILE A 84 5.76 -13.08 6.53
CA ILE A 84 4.33 -13.01 6.22
C ILE A 84 4.06 -13.22 4.72
N ARG A 85 5.04 -12.95 3.85
CA ARG A 85 4.87 -13.06 2.40
C ARG A 85 4.34 -14.43 1.94
N ARG A 86 4.74 -15.52 2.61
CA ARG A 86 4.29 -16.89 2.28
C ARG A 86 2.85 -17.20 2.72
N SER A 87 2.29 -16.41 3.65
CA SER A 87 0.93 -16.56 4.14
C SER A 87 -0.10 -15.77 3.33
N ILE A 88 0.35 -14.93 2.40
CA ILE A 88 -0.51 -14.19 1.48
C ILE A 88 -1.05 -15.16 0.43
N THR A 89 -2.38 -15.28 0.36
CA THR A 89 -3.07 -16.20 -0.56
C THR A 89 -3.62 -15.47 -1.79
N SER A 90 -3.95 -14.18 -1.67
CA SER A 90 -4.33 -13.35 -2.80
C SER A 90 -3.97 -11.88 -2.58
N VAL A 91 -3.81 -11.17 -3.69
CA VAL A 91 -3.62 -9.72 -3.72
C VAL A 91 -4.47 -9.16 -4.84
N SER A 92 -5.20 -8.09 -4.58
CA SER A 92 -5.90 -7.33 -5.60
C SER A 92 -5.68 -5.83 -5.41
N ILE A 93 -5.72 -5.07 -6.50
CA ILE A 93 -5.43 -3.64 -6.48
C ILE A 93 -6.43 -2.87 -7.35
N SER A 94 -6.68 -1.62 -6.94
CA SER A 94 -7.28 -0.59 -7.78
C SER A 94 -6.31 0.59 -7.92
N ALA A 95 -6.80 1.74 -8.40
CA ALA A 95 -6.02 2.98 -8.32
C ALA A 95 -5.89 3.52 -6.88
N TYR A 96 -6.79 3.11 -5.98
CA TYR A 96 -6.96 3.70 -4.64
C TYR A 96 -6.84 2.68 -3.51
N THR A 97 -6.68 1.40 -3.83
CA THR A 97 -6.65 0.34 -2.83
C THR A 97 -5.66 -0.75 -3.14
N ILE A 98 -5.15 -1.32 -2.06
CA ILE A 98 -4.43 -2.59 -2.04
C ILE A 98 -5.19 -3.50 -1.07
N ASN A 99 -5.66 -4.63 -1.57
CA ASN A 99 -6.28 -5.67 -0.77
C ASN A 99 -5.35 -6.89 -0.75
N ILE A 100 -5.12 -7.43 0.44
CA ILE A 100 -4.26 -8.58 0.68
C ILE A 100 -5.06 -9.57 1.51
N LYS A 101 -5.18 -10.80 1.03
CA LYS A 101 -5.74 -11.89 1.81
C LYS A 101 -4.63 -12.69 2.48
N ILE A 102 -4.72 -12.81 3.80
CA ILE A 102 -3.79 -13.59 4.62
C ILE A 102 -4.63 -14.55 5.46
N ASN A 103 -4.45 -15.86 5.21
CA ASN A 103 -5.33 -16.89 5.75
C ASN A 103 -6.80 -16.59 5.41
N GLU A 104 -7.67 -16.48 6.42
CA GLU A 104 -9.10 -16.17 6.32
C GLU A 104 -9.40 -14.66 6.47
N HIS A 105 -8.37 -13.81 6.51
CA HIS A 105 -8.52 -12.37 6.76
C HIS A 105 -8.17 -11.53 5.53
N ASP A 106 -9.03 -10.56 5.22
CA ASP A 106 -8.80 -9.55 4.20
C ASP A 106 -8.32 -8.24 4.84
N ILE A 107 -7.13 -7.80 4.45
CA ILE A 107 -6.56 -6.52 4.85
C ILE A 107 -6.64 -5.58 3.65
N THR A 108 -7.42 -4.51 3.78
CA THR A 108 -7.56 -3.50 2.73
C THR A 108 -6.99 -2.17 3.19
N ALA A 109 -5.98 -1.70 2.48
CA ALA A 109 -5.48 -0.33 2.59
C ALA A 109 -6.13 0.55 1.52
N VAL A 110 -6.50 1.77 1.92
CA VAL A 110 -7.25 2.70 1.08
C VAL A 110 -6.62 4.08 1.12
N TYR A 111 -6.40 4.67 -0.05
CA TYR A 111 -6.04 6.07 -0.20
C TYR A 111 -7.01 6.78 -1.14
N PHE A 112 -7.81 7.69 -0.59
CA PHE A 112 -8.62 8.62 -1.36
C PHE A 112 -7.98 10.00 -1.34
N PRO A 113 -7.62 10.56 -2.51
CA PRO A 113 -7.04 11.89 -2.58
C PRO A 113 -8.00 12.95 -2.02
N PRO A 114 -7.52 14.02 -1.37
CA PRO A 114 -8.37 15.08 -0.84
C PRO A 114 -9.27 15.75 -1.90
N SER A 115 -8.87 15.69 -3.17
CA SER A 115 -9.62 16.22 -4.30
C SER A 115 -10.76 15.31 -4.77
N MET A 116 -10.85 14.07 -4.27
CA MET A 116 -11.86 13.10 -4.68
C MET A 116 -13.24 13.50 -4.13
N LYS A 117 -14.26 13.45 -4.98
CA LYS A 117 -15.63 13.79 -4.58
C LYS A 117 -16.26 12.64 -3.78
N ILE A 118 -17.18 12.98 -2.88
CA ILE A 118 -17.91 12.01 -2.05
C ILE A 118 -18.61 10.95 -2.92
N ASP A 119 -19.22 11.33 -4.04
CA ASP A 119 -19.91 10.39 -4.95
C ASP A 119 -18.94 9.35 -5.54
N GLU A 120 -17.69 9.73 -5.79
CA GLU A 120 -16.64 8.83 -6.29
C GLU A 120 -16.20 7.85 -5.19
N ILE A 121 -16.03 8.35 -3.96
CA ILE A 121 -15.72 7.52 -2.77
C ILE A 121 -16.83 6.48 -2.58
N LEU A 122 -18.10 6.89 -2.64
CA LEU A 122 -19.24 6.00 -2.46
C LEU A 122 -19.33 4.93 -3.56
N ARG A 123 -19.01 5.29 -4.82
CA ARG A 123 -18.92 4.33 -5.92
C ARG A 123 -17.84 3.29 -5.65
N ILE A 124 -16.63 3.73 -5.32
CA ILE A 124 -15.49 2.85 -5.05
C ILE A 124 -15.76 1.96 -3.82
N LYS A 125 -16.43 2.49 -2.79
CA LYS A 125 -16.81 1.72 -1.60
C LYS A 125 -17.75 0.56 -1.93
N LYS A 126 -18.72 0.76 -2.81
CA LYS A 126 -19.64 -0.31 -3.25
C LYS A 126 -18.86 -1.44 -3.92
N ASP A 127 -17.86 -1.12 -4.73
CA ASP A 127 -17.03 -2.14 -5.38
C ASP A 127 -16.25 -3.01 -4.37
N PHE A 128 -16.03 -2.54 -3.13
CA PHE A 128 -15.43 -3.33 -2.04
C PHE A 128 -16.44 -4.18 -1.26
N GLU A 129 -17.65 -3.69 -1.03
CA GLU A 129 -18.65 -4.40 -0.23
C GLU A 129 -19.26 -5.61 -0.97
N PHE A 130 -19.14 -5.68 -2.30
CA PHE A 130 -19.69 -6.76 -3.14
C PHE A 130 -18.68 -7.85 -3.57
N GLN A 131 -17.48 -7.90 -3.00
CA GLN A 131 -16.49 -8.96 -3.30
C GLN A 131 -16.55 -10.17 -2.34
N PHE A 132 -17.59 -10.29 -1.53
CA PHE A 132 -17.84 -11.40 -0.60
C PHE A 132 -18.97 -12.31 -1.07
#